data_AF-A0A973MBB0-F1
#
_entry.id   AF-A0A973MBB0-F1
#
_cell.length_a   1.000
_cell.length_b   1.000
_cell.length_c   1.000
_cell.angle_alpha   90.00
_cell.angle_beta   90.00
_cell.angle_gamma   90.00
#
_symmetry.space_group_name_H-M   'P 1'
#
loop_
_entity.id
_entity.type
_entity.pdbx_description
1 polymer ?
#
loop_
_entity_poly.entity_id
_entity_poly.type
_entity_poly.pdbx_seq_one_letter_code
_entity_poly.pdbx_strand_id
1 'polypeptide(L)' 'MPTFHITVHNEDFTSSDDYECACNEEALKQGIKSAIAIASDQVSSGKPFFGAEMTLEQGNKQLIRYIVAIGASPLKAQ' A
#
# COMPACT_ATOMS: atom_id res chain seq x y z
N MET A 1 -16.27 14.77 0.14
CA MET A 1 -15.75 13.82 1.16
C MET A 1 -14.34 14.25 1.52
N PRO A 2 -13.78 13.90 2.69
CA PRO A 2 -12.38 14.20 2.96
C PRO A 2 -11.45 13.44 1.99
N THR A 3 -10.39 14.13 1.57
CA THR A 3 -9.32 13.54 0.74
C THR A 3 -8.22 13.03 1.65
N PHE A 4 -7.79 11.80 1.40
CA PHE A 4 -6.69 11.15 2.09
C PHE A 4 -5.55 10.89 1.11
N HIS A 5 -4.34 11.28 1.49
CA HIS A 5 -3.14 10.93 0.78
C HIS A 5 -2.60 9.63 1.34
N ILE A 6 -2.41 8.63 0.48
CA ILE A 6 -1.90 7.32 0.88
C ILE A 6 -0.56 7.11 0.19
N THR A 7 0.47 6.83 0.98
CA THR A 7 1.80 6.46 0.46
C THR A 7 2.13 5.05 0.90
N VAL A 8 2.56 4.22 -0.04
CA VAL A 8 3.05 2.86 0.18
C VAL A 8 4.48 2.79 -0.35
N HIS A 9 5.43 2.41 0.50
CA HIS A 9 6.83 2.31 0.10
C HIS A 9 7.56 1.15 0.78
N ASN A 10 8.60 0.65 0.13
CA ASN A 10 9.60 -0.22 0.73
C ASN A 10 10.98 0.17 0.18
N GLU A 11 11.99 -0.70 0.33
CA GLU A 11 13.34 -0.46 -0.17
C GLU A 11 13.41 -0.28 -1.70
N ASP A 12 12.52 -0.93 -2.45
CA ASP A 12 12.57 -1.03 -3.91
C ASP A 12 11.54 -0.14 -4.64
N PHE A 13 10.50 0.34 -3.95
CA PHE A 13 9.46 1.17 -4.57
C PHE A 13 8.85 2.20 -3.63
N THR A 14 8.24 3.22 -4.22
CA THR A 14 7.34 4.17 -3.56
C THR A 14 6.18 4.46 -4.50
N SER A 15 4.96 4.40 -3.98
CA SER A 15 3.73 4.73 -4.70
C SER A 15 2.88 5.59 -3.78
N SER A 16 2.28 6.64 -4.31
CA SER A 16 1.30 7.45 -3.58
C SER A 16 0.14 7.85 -4.46
N ASP A 17 -1.03 8.01 -3.83
CA ASP A 17 -2.27 8.35 -4.51
C ASP A 17 -3.27 8.99 -3.54
N ASP A 18 -4.19 9.78 -4.08
CA ASP A 18 -5.21 10.52 -3.33
C ASP A 18 -6.58 9.85 -3.46
N TYR A 19 -7.25 9.62 -2.33
CA TYR A 19 -8.56 8.99 -2.30
C TYR A 19 -9.58 9.83 -1.52
N GLU A 20 -10.75 10.03 -2.11
CA GLU A 20 -11.92 10.50 -1.38
C GLU A 20 -12.52 9.33 -0.60
N CYS A 21 -12.52 9.42 0.74
CA CYS A 21 -13.08 8.39 1.61
C CYS A 21 -14.01 9.02 2.64
N ALA A 22 -15.00 8.28 3.14
CA ALA A 22 -15.94 8.80 4.14
C ALA A 22 -15.28 8.95 5.51
N CYS A 23 -14.29 8.09 5.83
CA CYS A 23 -13.61 8.07 7.11
C CYS A 23 -12.22 7.40 7.03
N ASN A 24 -11.47 7.49 8.13
CA ASN A 24 -10.12 6.91 8.25
C ASN A 24 -10.09 5.39 8.04
N GLU A 25 -11.15 4.67 8.46
CA GLU A 25 -11.21 3.21 8.32
C GLU A 25 -11.35 2.80 6.83
N GLU A 26 -12.12 3.55 6.06
CA GLU A 26 -12.25 3.33 4.63
C GLU A 26 -10.95 3.65 3.90
N ALA A 27 -10.31 4.76 4.26
CA ALA A 27 -9.01 5.13 3.72
C ALA A 27 -7.93 4.08 4.05
N LEU A 28 -7.96 3.51 5.27
CA LEU A 28 -7.09 2.39 5.65
C LEU A 28 -7.33 1.15 4.78
N LYS A 29 -8.60 0.76 4.57
CA LYS A 29 -8.96 -0.35 3.68
C LYS A 29 -8.48 -0.11 2.26
N GLN A 30 -8.57 1.14 1.79
CA GLN A 30 -8.08 1.53 0.47
C GLN A 30 -6.56 1.41 0.37
N GLY A 31 -5.82 1.89 1.36
CA GLY A 31 -4.36 1.75 1.38
C GLY A 31 -3.88 0.30 1.43
N ILE A 32 -4.56 -0.57 2.20
CA ILE A 32 -4.27 -2.02 2.20
C ILE A 32 -4.53 -2.63 0.83
N LYS A 33 -5.63 -2.28 0.16
CA LYS A 33 -5.91 -2.73 -1.22
C LYS A 33 -4.82 -2.29 -2.19
N SER A 34 -4.37 -1.04 -2.10
CA SER A 34 -3.28 -0.52 -2.95
C SER A 34 -1.98 -1.27 -2.69
N ALA A 35 -1.62 -1.54 -1.42
CA ALA A 35 -0.45 -2.33 -1.09
C ALA A 35 -0.53 -3.76 -1.65
N ILE A 36 -1.70 -4.40 -1.60
CA ILE A 36 -1.92 -5.74 -2.20
C ILE A 36 -1.78 -5.71 -3.72
N ALA A 37 -2.34 -4.70 -4.39
CA ALA A 37 -2.22 -4.55 -5.83
C ALA A 37 -0.75 -4.41 -6.25
N ILE A 38 0.01 -3.54 -5.58
CA ILE A 38 1.45 -3.37 -5.83
C ILE A 38 2.21 -4.69 -5.58
N ALA A 39 1.91 -5.39 -4.48
CA ALA A 39 2.54 -6.68 -4.20
C ALA A 39 2.24 -7.72 -5.31
N SER A 40 1.00 -7.75 -5.80
CA SER A 40 0.61 -8.62 -6.91
C SER A 40 1.43 -8.29 -8.17
N ASP A 41 1.55 -7.01 -8.52
CA ASP A 41 2.32 -6.58 -9.70
C ASP A 41 3.81 -6.95 -9.58
N GLN A 42 4.42 -6.76 -8.40
CA GLN A 42 5.80 -7.16 -8.14
C GLN A 42 5.99 -8.67 -8.29
N VAL A 43 5.11 -9.48 -7.68
CA VAL A 43 5.18 -10.95 -7.76
C VAL A 43 4.95 -11.46 -9.17
N SER A 44 3.99 -10.89 -9.91
CA SER A 44 3.76 -11.22 -11.31
C SER A 44 4.95 -10.86 -12.20
N SER A 45 5.75 -9.86 -11.82
CA SER A 45 7.01 -9.51 -12.51
C SER A 45 8.20 -10.39 -12.13
N GLY A 46 8.02 -11.39 -11.26
CA GLY A 46 9.08 -12.31 -10.83
C GLY A 46 9.86 -11.86 -9.59
N LYS A 47 9.41 -10.80 -8.90
CA LYS A 47 10.06 -10.29 -7.68
C LYS A 47 9.31 -10.73 -6.43
N PRO A 48 9.98 -11.26 -5.40
CA PRO A 48 9.32 -11.52 -4.12
C PRO A 48 8.86 -10.19 -3.49
N PHE A 49 7.79 -10.26 -2.71
CA PHE A 49 7.29 -9.15 -1.91
C PHE A 49 7.09 -9.65 -0.48
N PHE A 50 7.55 -8.87 0.51
CA PHE A 50 7.47 -9.24 1.93
C PHE A 50 6.70 -8.22 2.77
N GLY A 51 6.69 -6.97 2.35
CA GLY A 51 5.92 -5.93 2.99
C GLY A 51 6.26 -4.54 2.48
N ALA A 52 5.45 -3.59 2.91
CA ALA A 52 5.66 -2.18 2.67
C ALA A 52 5.18 -1.37 3.87
N GLU A 53 5.84 -0.24 4.09
CA GLU A 53 5.32 0.80 4.97
C GLU A 53 4.20 1.55 4.25
N MET A 54 3.10 1.77 4.94
CA MET A 54 1.97 2.54 4.47
C MET A 54 1.70 3.70 5.43
N THR A 55 1.63 4.91 4.89
CA THR A 55 1.24 6.12 5.61
C THR A 55 -0.08 6.65 5.07
N LEU A 56 -0.95 7.10 5.98
CA LEU A 56 -2.20 7.78 5.68
C LEU A 56 -2.13 9.21 6.19
N GLU A 57 -2.41 10.17 5.32
CA GLU A 57 -2.42 11.59 5.66
C GLU A 57 -3.75 12.23 5.24
N GLN A 58 -4.17 13.26 5.97
CA GLN A 58 -5.32 14.08 5.62
C GLN A 58 -4.91 15.55 5.74
N GLY A 59 -4.73 16.23 4.61
CA GLY A 59 -4.03 17.52 4.58
C GLY A 59 -2.60 17.36 5.11
N ASN A 60 -2.17 18.25 6.00
CA ASN A 60 -0.80 18.23 6.56
C ASN A 60 -0.65 17.31 7.78
N LYS A 61 -1.63 16.45 8.06
CA LYS A 61 -1.64 15.60 9.26
C LYS A 61 -1.49 14.14 8.88
N GLN A 62 -0.40 13.53 9.32
CA GLN A 62 -0.24 12.09 9.32
C GLN A 62 -1.17 11.48 10.37
N LEU A 63 -2.09 10.64 9.91
CA LEU A 63 -3.10 9.99 10.75
C LEU A 63 -2.63 8.61 11.21
N ILE A 64 -2.02 7.86 10.30
CA ILE A 64 -1.68 6.44 10.48
C ILE A 64 -0.34 6.14 9.82
N ARG A 65 0.43 5.22 10.42
CA ARG A 65 1.62 4.59 9.86
C ARG A 65 1.66 3.12 10.26
N TYR A 66 1.65 2.22 9.29
CA TYR A 66 1.70 0.77 9.53
C TYR A 66 2.65 0.08 8.57
N ILE A 67 3.11 -1.11 8.96
CA ILE A 67 3.74 -2.07 8.05
C ILE A 67 2.65 -3.04 7.56
N VAL A 68 2.44 -3.09 6.26
CA VAL A 68 1.60 -4.09 5.60
C VAL A 68 2.49 -5.25 5.18
N ALA A 69 2.49 -6.32 5.95
CA ALA A 69 3.25 -7.54 5.64
C ALA A 69 2.46 -8.41 4.65
N ILE A 70 3.04 -8.67 3.49
CA ILE A 70 2.48 -9.54 2.44
C ILE A 70 3.59 -10.49 2.05
N GLY A 71 3.51 -11.75 2.48
CA GLY A 71 4.49 -12.78 2.11
C GLY A 71 4.07 -13.47 0.83
N ALA A 72 4.63 -13.07 -0.31
CA ALA A 72 4.34 -13.69 -1.60
C ALA A 72 5.60 -13.79 -2.47
N SER A 73 5.76 -14.93 -3.15
CA SER A 73 6.89 -15.19 -4.05
C SER A 73 6.39 -15.85 -5.33
N PRO A 74 6.99 -15.55 -6.50
CA PRO A 74 6.66 -16.24 -7.73
C PRO A 74 6.88 -17.75 -7.60
N LEU A 75 5.99 -18.56 -8.18
CA LEU A 75 6.25 -19.98 -8.37
C LEU A 75 7.36 -20.12 -9.42
N LYS A 76 8.41 -20.90 -9.14
CA LYS A 76 9.34 -21.32 -10.19
C LYS A 76 8.55 -22.12 -11.22
N ALA A 77 8.66 -21.75 -12.50
CA ALA A 77 8.20 -22.63 -13.57
C ALA A 77 8.96 -23.97 -13.42
N GLN A 78 8.21 -25.06 -13.24
CA GLN A 78 8.74 -26.42 -13.28
C GLN A 78 9.14 -26.79 -14.71
#